data_AF-A0A1F1VU71-F1
#
_entry.id   AF-A0A1F1VU71-F1
#
_cell.length_a   1.000
_cell.length_b   1.000
_cell.length_c   1.000
_cell.angle_alpha   90.00
_cell.angle_beta   90.00
_cell.angle_gamma   90.00
#
_symmetry.space_group_name_H-M   'P 1'
#
loop_
_entity.id
_entity.type
_entity.pdbx_description
1 polymer ?
#
loop_
_entity_poly.entity_id
_entity_poly.type
_entity_poly.pdbx_seq_one_letter_code
_entity_poly.pdbx_strand_id
1 'polypeptide(L)'
;MPIWTFDLPDDAQPNLILDLSSLSVVTAPGAGRSITVEADEPLEPLLDVTADGAMVTIRQIALVGRERFAGIWPWGPETSRVRVTVPDRTRLDASIDAGLISAEHRWEQVRVRTSAGSIRLGDCVSAQVHADAGSIVIGTLHDGSVRAQAGSVRIRSTTGTVSAHTEAGSVKVLEAYEGFLDLSSQLGTVSVGVPEGTAVLADCHSEFGRVSTDLPRQRNPESLERRLELRARAQMGTIRIRRA
;
A
#
# COMPACT_ATOMS: atom_id res chain seq x y z
N MET A 1 -22.65 -2.29 -18.00
CA MET A 1 -21.76 -2.40 -16.82
C MET A 1 -21.84 -3.83 -16.31
N PRO A 2 -20.90 -4.71 -16.67
CA PRO A 2 -20.84 -6.07 -16.16
C PRO A 2 -20.67 -6.10 -14.63
N ILE A 3 -21.38 -7.04 -14.00
CA ILE A 3 -21.33 -7.26 -12.56
C ILE A 3 -21.21 -8.76 -12.31
N TRP A 4 -20.18 -9.16 -11.56
CA TRP A 4 -20.02 -10.52 -11.06
C TRP A 4 -20.18 -10.50 -9.54
N THR A 5 -21.03 -11.37 -9.00
CA THR A 5 -21.22 -11.50 -7.54
C THR A 5 -20.98 -12.94 -7.15
N PHE A 6 -20.13 -13.13 -6.14
CA PHE A 6 -19.77 -14.45 -5.62
C PHE A 6 -20.05 -14.49 -4.12
N ASP A 7 -20.95 -15.39 -3.72
CA ASP A 7 -21.21 -15.68 -2.31
C ASP A 7 -20.10 -16.58 -1.76
N LEU A 8 -19.55 -16.20 -0.60
CA LEU A 8 -18.43 -16.89 0.01
C LEU A 8 -18.93 -17.86 1.11
N PRO A 9 -18.26 -19.01 1.28
CA PRO A 9 -18.60 -19.98 2.33
C PRO A 9 -18.33 -19.44 3.75
N ASP A 10 -19.11 -19.90 4.73
CA ASP A 10 -19.15 -19.33 6.08
C ASP A 10 -17.87 -19.50 6.93
N ASP A 11 -17.08 -20.53 6.67
CA ASP A 11 -15.91 -20.89 7.48
C ASP A 11 -14.56 -20.53 6.84
N ALA A 12 -14.58 -19.82 5.70
CA ALA A 12 -13.38 -19.54 4.95
C ALA A 12 -13.03 -18.05 4.97
N GLN A 13 -11.72 -17.76 5.05
CA GLN A 13 -11.24 -16.39 4.94
C GLN A 13 -11.31 -15.93 3.47
N PRO A 14 -11.99 -14.82 3.16
CA PRO A 14 -12.05 -14.29 1.80
C PRO A 14 -10.66 -13.91 1.28
N ASN A 15 -10.38 -14.28 0.04
CA ASN A 15 -9.13 -13.91 -0.64
C ASN A 15 -9.43 -13.32 -2.01
N LEU A 16 -9.04 -12.07 -2.23
CA LEU A 16 -9.15 -11.39 -3.51
C LEU A 16 -7.78 -11.43 -4.20
N ILE A 17 -7.74 -12.05 -5.38
CA ILE A 17 -6.57 -12.10 -6.25
C ILE A 17 -6.80 -11.20 -7.46
N LEU A 18 -5.87 -10.27 -7.68
CA LEU A 18 -5.86 -9.37 -8.83
C LEU A 18 -4.59 -9.62 -9.65
N ASP A 19 -4.75 -9.94 -10.93
CA ASP A 19 -3.64 -10.10 -11.89
C ASP A 19 -3.94 -9.25 -13.12
N LEU A 20 -3.47 -8.01 -13.11
CA LEU A 20 -3.89 -6.97 -14.06
C LEU A 20 -2.67 -6.35 -14.74
N SER A 21 -2.82 -5.94 -15.98
CA SER A 21 -1.74 -5.27 -16.71
C SER A 21 -1.80 -3.75 -16.53
N SER A 22 -2.90 -3.09 -16.88
CA SER A 22 -2.91 -1.61 -17.02
C SER A 22 -4.14 -0.91 -16.44
N LEU A 23 -4.85 -1.55 -15.51
CA LEU A 23 -6.16 -1.09 -15.03
C LEU A 23 -6.10 -0.30 -13.72
N SER A 24 -7.14 0.48 -13.43
CA SER A 24 -7.31 1.08 -12.11
C SER A 24 -8.33 0.26 -11.33
N VAL A 25 -7.94 -0.25 -10.17
CA VAL A 25 -8.83 -0.99 -9.27
C VAL A 25 -9.13 -0.14 -8.05
N VAL A 26 -10.41 -0.05 -7.72
CA VAL A 26 -10.89 0.55 -6.47
C VAL A 26 -11.60 -0.54 -5.69
N THR A 27 -11.15 -0.83 -4.49
CA THR A 27 -11.86 -1.73 -3.58
C THR A 27 -12.69 -0.94 -2.58
N ALA A 28 -13.84 -1.48 -2.21
CA ALA A 28 -14.75 -0.88 -1.26
C ALA A 28 -15.20 -1.94 -0.24
N PRO A 29 -15.46 -1.55 1.02
CA PRO A 29 -16.06 -2.45 1.99
C PRO A 29 -17.52 -2.76 1.60
N GLY A 30 -17.89 -4.03 1.67
CA GLY A 30 -19.23 -4.54 1.41
C GLY A 30 -19.90 -5.06 2.68
N ALA A 31 -21.21 -4.89 2.75
CA ALA A 31 -22.03 -5.56 3.77
C ALA A 31 -22.33 -7.00 3.32
N GLY A 32 -22.02 -7.99 4.15
CA GLY A 32 -22.30 -9.40 3.89
C GLY A 32 -21.05 -10.24 3.65
N ARG A 33 -21.22 -11.39 3.00
CA ARG A 33 -20.16 -12.37 2.67
C ARG A 33 -20.04 -12.60 1.17
N SER A 34 -20.28 -11.57 0.37
CA SER A 34 -20.12 -11.65 -1.08
C SER A 34 -18.99 -10.74 -1.54
N ILE A 35 -18.28 -11.17 -2.58
CA ILE A 35 -17.40 -10.29 -3.35
C ILE A 35 -18.14 -9.91 -4.62
N THR A 36 -18.28 -8.61 -4.86
CA THR A 36 -18.92 -8.08 -6.05
C THR A 36 -17.88 -7.33 -6.87
N VAL A 37 -17.73 -7.72 -8.13
CA VAL A 37 -16.85 -7.07 -9.10
C VAL A 37 -17.74 -6.32 -10.08
N GLU A 38 -17.53 -5.03 -10.20
CA GLU A 38 -18.16 -4.15 -11.18
C GLU A 38 -17.06 -3.62 -12.10
N ALA A 39 -17.26 -3.72 -13.41
CA ALA A 39 -16.31 -3.15 -14.37
C ALA A 39 -17.05 -2.30 -15.40
N ASP A 40 -16.34 -1.37 -16.02
CA ASP A 40 -16.85 -0.65 -17.18
C ASP A 40 -17.17 -1.64 -18.31
N GLU A 41 -18.24 -1.37 -19.08
CA GLU A 41 -18.70 -2.24 -20.17
C GLU A 41 -17.61 -2.69 -21.17
N PRO A 42 -16.68 -1.83 -21.63
CA PRO A 42 -15.62 -2.28 -22.54
C PRO A 42 -14.59 -3.22 -21.90
N LEU A 43 -14.57 -3.37 -20.57
CA LEU A 43 -13.65 -4.25 -19.86
C LEU A 43 -14.15 -5.70 -19.77
N GLU A 44 -15.45 -5.95 -19.95
CA GLU A 44 -16.03 -7.29 -19.84
C GLU A 44 -15.24 -8.37 -20.63
N PRO A 45 -14.94 -8.19 -21.92
CA PRO A 45 -14.21 -9.21 -22.69
C PRO A 45 -12.71 -9.27 -22.38
N LEU A 46 -12.19 -8.36 -21.54
CA LEU A 46 -10.78 -8.27 -21.17
C LEU A 46 -10.50 -8.90 -19.81
N LEU A 47 -11.54 -9.23 -19.05
CA LEU A 47 -11.45 -9.74 -17.69
C LEU A 47 -11.95 -11.19 -17.64
N ASP A 48 -11.15 -12.05 -17.01
CA ASP A 48 -11.57 -13.36 -16.55
C ASP A 48 -11.78 -13.27 -15.03
N VAL A 49 -13.05 -13.37 -14.63
CA VAL A 49 -13.46 -13.26 -13.23
C VAL A 49 -13.98 -14.62 -12.78
N THR A 50 -13.22 -15.28 -11.93
CA THR A 50 -13.50 -16.64 -11.45
C THR A 50 -13.54 -16.68 -9.94
N ALA A 51 -14.27 -17.66 -9.40
CA ALA A 51 -14.29 -17.93 -7.97
C ALA A 51 -14.09 -19.42 -7.72
N ASP A 52 -13.23 -19.75 -6.76
CA ASP A 52 -13.01 -21.08 -6.23
C ASP A 52 -13.12 -21.04 -4.70
N GLY A 53 -14.27 -21.48 -4.17
CA GLY A 53 -14.60 -21.36 -2.76
C GLY A 53 -14.60 -19.91 -2.27
N ALA A 54 -13.68 -19.55 -1.38
CA ALA A 54 -13.54 -18.19 -0.85
C ALA A 54 -12.50 -17.34 -1.60
N MET A 55 -11.93 -17.87 -2.68
CA MET A 55 -10.95 -17.18 -3.51
C MET A 55 -11.65 -16.62 -4.74
N VAL A 56 -11.63 -15.30 -4.89
CA VAL A 56 -12.12 -14.62 -6.09
C VAL A 56 -10.92 -14.05 -6.84
N THR A 57 -10.80 -14.42 -8.10
CA THR A 57 -9.66 -14.10 -8.96
C THR A 57 -10.13 -13.26 -10.14
N ILE A 58 -9.49 -12.10 -10.32
CA ILE A 58 -9.71 -11.18 -11.44
C ILE A 58 -8.43 -11.12 -12.25
N ARG A 59 -8.45 -11.70 -13.45
CA ARG A 59 -7.31 -11.72 -14.38
C ARG A 59 -7.62 -10.86 -15.59
N GLN A 60 -6.69 -9.99 -15.96
CA GLN A 60 -6.75 -9.33 -17.26
C GLN A 60 -6.20 -10.28 -18.33
N ILE A 61 -7.07 -10.80 -19.19
CA ILE A 61 -6.72 -11.77 -20.24
C ILE A 61 -6.42 -11.12 -21.59
N ALA A 62 -6.75 -9.84 -21.74
CA ALA A 62 -6.45 -9.08 -22.95
C ALA A 62 -6.12 -7.61 -22.62
N LEU A 63 -5.22 -7.02 -23.42
CA LEU A 63 -4.87 -5.62 -23.29
C LEU A 63 -5.98 -4.73 -23.85
N VAL A 64 -6.10 -3.53 -23.27
CA VAL A 64 -6.95 -2.47 -23.84
C VAL A 64 -6.34 -2.06 -25.19
N GLY A 65 -6.86 -2.63 -26.27
CA GLY A 65 -6.34 -2.39 -27.62
C GLY A 65 -6.68 -0.98 -28.12
N ARG A 66 -5.67 -0.25 -28.60
CA ARG A 66 -5.84 1.05 -29.29
C ARG A 66 -6.79 0.96 -30.49
N GLU A 67 -6.87 -0.20 -31.15
CA GLU A 67 -7.62 -0.37 -32.40
C GLU A 67 -9.13 -0.63 -32.21
N ARG A 68 -9.58 -1.06 -31.03
CA ARG A 68 -11.02 -1.31 -30.77
C ARG A 68 -11.85 -0.03 -30.56
N PHE A 69 -11.17 1.12 -30.48
CA PHE A 69 -11.78 2.45 -30.37
C PHE A 69 -11.47 3.38 -31.57
N ALA A 70 -11.02 2.82 -32.71
CA ALA A 70 -10.64 3.61 -33.89
C ALA A 70 -11.81 4.39 -34.57
N GLY A 71 -13.04 4.33 -34.05
CA GLY A 71 -14.22 4.91 -34.70
C GLY A 71 -15.23 5.66 -33.83
N ILE A 72 -15.03 5.77 -32.51
CA ILE A 72 -16.03 6.40 -31.63
C ILE A 72 -15.34 7.34 -30.61
N TRP A 73 -15.29 8.61 -30.97
CA TRP A 73 -15.31 9.81 -30.10
C TRP A 73 -14.01 10.54 -29.70
N PRO A 74 -14.05 11.90 -29.62
CA PRO A 74 -12.95 12.79 -29.25
C PRO A 74 -12.98 13.19 -27.76
N TRP A 75 -11.81 13.17 -27.11
CA TRP A 75 -11.50 13.63 -25.74
C TRP A 75 -12.13 12.86 -24.54
N GLY A 76 -11.28 12.20 -23.73
CA GLY A 76 -11.58 11.79 -22.36
C GLY A 76 -10.45 10.98 -21.67
N PRO A 77 -9.93 11.41 -20.51
CA PRO A 77 -9.04 10.61 -19.67
C PRO A 77 -9.89 9.84 -18.64
N GLU A 78 -10.63 8.82 -19.06
CA GLU A 78 -11.27 7.91 -18.12
C GLU A 78 -10.43 6.64 -18.01
N THR A 79 -9.60 6.58 -16.98
CA THR A 79 -8.94 5.36 -16.52
C THR A 79 -10.02 4.30 -16.34
N SER A 80 -10.07 3.27 -17.19
CA SER A 80 -11.05 2.19 -17.04
C SER A 80 -10.98 1.66 -15.61
N ARG A 81 -12.11 1.64 -14.89
CA ARG A 81 -12.14 1.29 -13.47
C ARG A 81 -12.78 -0.07 -13.26
N VAL A 82 -12.12 -0.88 -12.45
CA VAL A 82 -12.70 -2.07 -11.84
C VAL A 82 -12.99 -1.72 -10.39
N ARG A 83 -14.26 -1.76 -10.00
CA ARG A 83 -14.66 -1.62 -8.60
C ARG A 83 -14.88 -3.01 -8.01
N VAL A 84 -14.27 -3.28 -6.87
CA VAL A 84 -14.46 -4.56 -6.17
C VAL A 84 -14.96 -4.29 -4.77
N THR A 85 -16.17 -4.72 -4.48
CA THR A 85 -16.74 -4.67 -3.14
C THR A 85 -16.40 -5.97 -2.44
N VAL A 86 -15.70 -5.88 -1.29
CA VAL A 86 -15.22 -7.03 -0.52
C VAL A 86 -15.71 -6.98 0.92
N PRO A 87 -15.95 -8.13 1.58
CA PRO A 87 -16.31 -8.16 2.98
C PRO A 87 -15.11 -7.78 3.87
N ASP A 88 -15.40 -7.49 5.13
CA ASP A 88 -14.36 -7.31 6.14
C ASP A 88 -13.47 -8.55 6.25
N ARG A 89 -12.22 -8.34 6.68
CA ARG A 89 -11.22 -9.39 6.90
C ARG A 89 -10.75 -10.14 5.65
N THR A 90 -11.05 -9.61 4.47
CA THR A 90 -10.52 -10.09 3.20
C THR A 90 -8.99 -9.96 3.15
N ARG A 91 -8.33 -10.92 2.52
CA ARG A 91 -6.92 -10.84 2.12
C ARG A 91 -6.82 -10.34 0.68
N LEU A 92 -5.85 -9.49 0.40
CA LEU A 92 -5.59 -8.97 -0.94
C LEU A 92 -4.25 -9.51 -1.43
N ASP A 93 -4.23 -10.19 -2.58
CA ASP A 93 -3.01 -10.48 -3.35
C ASP A 93 -3.16 -9.83 -4.73
N ALA A 94 -2.40 -8.78 -5.00
CA ALA A 94 -2.51 -8.02 -6.24
C ALA A 94 -1.16 -7.90 -6.95
N SER A 95 -1.17 -8.22 -8.24
CA SER A 95 -0.09 -7.97 -9.18
C SER A 95 -0.61 -7.02 -10.25
N ILE A 96 0.05 -5.87 -10.41
CA ILE A 96 -0.31 -4.91 -11.45
C ILE A 96 0.91 -4.32 -12.17
N ASP A 97 0.99 -4.47 -13.49
CA ASP A 97 2.14 -3.91 -14.22
C ASP A 97 2.12 -2.38 -14.20
N ALA A 98 0.97 -1.77 -14.50
CA ALA A 98 0.79 -0.34 -14.47
C ALA A 98 -0.63 0.06 -14.02
N GLY A 99 -0.75 1.19 -13.32
CA GLY A 99 -2.06 1.73 -12.94
C GLY A 99 -2.17 2.09 -11.47
N LEU A 100 -3.39 1.99 -10.94
CA LEU A 100 -3.73 2.38 -9.58
C LEU A 100 -4.42 1.23 -8.86
N ILE A 101 -3.93 0.88 -7.68
CA ILE A 101 -4.70 0.11 -6.70
C ILE A 101 -5.10 1.06 -5.58
N SER A 102 -6.40 1.34 -5.47
CA SER A 102 -6.97 2.07 -4.34
C SER A 102 -7.77 1.11 -3.48
N ALA A 103 -7.26 0.85 -2.29
CA ALA A 103 -7.81 -0.06 -1.30
C ALA A 103 -7.84 0.61 0.07
N GLU A 104 -8.49 1.76 0.12
CA GLU A 104 -8.49 2.72 1.23
C GLU A 104 -9.48 2.35 2.34
N HIS A 105 -9.48 1.07 2.74
CA HIS A 105 -10.24 0.55 3.88
C HIS A 105 -9.38 -0.43 4.69
N ARG A 106 -9.97 -1.08 5.71
CA ARG A 106 -9.24 -2.01 6.57
C ARG A 106 -8.96 -3.35 5.87
N TRP A 107 -7.77 -3.89 6.08
CA TRP A 107 -7.28 -5.16 5.58
C TRP A 107 -6.56 -5.96 6.66
N GLU A 108 -6.75 -7.28 6.66
CA GLU A 108 -6.01 -8.18 7.55
C GLU A 108 -4.63 -8.47 6.98
N GLN A 109 -4.57 -8.81 5.69
CA GLN A 109 -3.32 -9.10 5.01
C GLN A 109 -3.36 -8.57 3.58
N VAL A 110 -2.33 -7.82 3.22
CA VAL A 110 -2.15 -7.28 1.88
C VAL A 110 -0.80 -7.71 1.32
N ARG A 111 -0.81 -8.27 0.12
CA ARG A 111 0.37 -8.46 -0.72
C ARG A 111 0.12 -7.73 -2.03
N VAL A 112 0.95 -6.75 -2.36
CA VAL A 112 0.82 -6.00 -3.61
C VAL A 112 2.17 -5.89 -4.29
N ARG A 113 2.21 -6.18 -5.59
CA ARG A 113 3.36 -5.94 -6.45
C ARG A 113 2.93 -5.04 -7.61
N THR A 114 3.75 -4.04 -7.91
CA THR A 114 3.56 -3.23 -9.11
C THR A 114 4.87 -2.89 -9.80
N SER A 115 4.87 -2.84 -11.12
CA SER A 115 6.04 -2.42 -11.89
C SER A 115 6.04 -0.89 -12.03
N ALA A 116 4.93 -0.28 -12.43
CA ALA A 116 4.83 1.16 -12.68
C ALA A 116 3.45 1.70 -12.29
N GLY A 117 3.22 1.89 -10.99
CA GLY A 117 1.88 2.19 -10.49
C GLY A 117 1.84 2.93 -9.16
N SER A 118 0.65 3.39 -8.82
CA SER A 118 0.37 3.95 -7.50
C SER A 118 -0.45 2.96 -6.68
N ILE A 119 -0.07 2.80 -5.42
CA ILE A 119 -0.74 1.93 -4.47
C ILE A 119 -1.21 2.80 -3.32
N ARG A 120 -2.51 2.73 -3.02
CA ARG A 120 -3.12 3.39 -1.86
C ARG A 120 -3.83 2.33 -1.04
N LEU A 121 -3.36 2.10 0.17
CA LEU A 121 -3.94 1.17 1.13
C LEU A 121 -4.48 1.94 2.33
N GLY A 122 -5.58 1.46 2.89
CA GLY A 122 -6.09 1.93 4.17
C GLY A 122 -5.30 1.34 5.33
N ASP A 123 -6.01 0.78 6.30
CA ASP A 123 -5.42 0.25 7.52
C ASP A 123 -5.11 -1.24 7.37
N CYS A 124 -3.85 -1.61 7.50
CA CYS A 124 -3.37 -2.97 7.29
C CYS A 124 -2.81 -3.54 8.59
N VAL A 125 -3.30 -4.73 8.99
CA VAL A 125 -2.67 -5.50 10.07
C VAL A 125 -1.31 -6.03 9.60
N SER A 126 -1.28 -6.70 8.44
CA SER A 126 -0.04 -7.12 7.78
C SER A 126 0.02 -6.63 6.34
N ALA A 127 1.16 -6.07 5.90
CA ALA A 127 1.37 -5.71 4.49
C ALA A 127 2.75 -6.11 3.94
N GLN A 128 2.77 -6.61 2.71
CA GLN A 128 3.96 -6.81 1.89
C GLN A 128 3.75 -6.09 0.57
N VAL A 129 4.38 -4.93 0.41
CA VAL A 129 4.17 -4.07 -0.77
C VAL A 129 5.49 -3.88 -1.50
N HIS A 130 5.49 -4.09 -2.80
CA HIS A 130 6.64 -3.86 -3.66
C HIS A 130 6.23 -3.05 -4.89
N ALA A 131 6.97 -1.99 -5.19
CA ALA A 131 6.82 -1.20 -6.41
C ALA A 131 8.18 -0.96 -7.06
N ASP A 132 8.32 -1.19 -8.37
CA ASP A 132 9.54 -0.82 -9.07
C ASP A 132 9.56 0.69 -9.35
N ALA A 133 8.43 1.24 -9.81
CA ALA A 133 8.26 2.67 -10.02
C ALA A 133 6.90 3.16 -9.51
N GLY A 134 6.89 4.26 -8.75
CA GLY A 134 5.66 4.98 -8.41
C GLY A 134 5.52 5.40 -6.95
N SER A 135 4.29 5.39 -6.43
CA SER A 135 4.00 5.87 -5.07
C SER A 135 3.22 4.84 -4.27
N ILE A 136 3.65 4.63 -3.02
CA ILE A 136 2.98 3.76 -2.08
C ILE A 136 2.48 4.63 -0.93
N VAL A 137 1.18 4.65 -0.71
CA VAL A 137 0.53 5.31 0.42
C VAL A 137 -0.19 4.25 1.24
N ILE A 138 0.09 4.20 2.53
CA ILE A 138 -0.59 3.32 3.48
C ILE A 138 -1.16 4.17 4.61
N GLY A 139 -2.38 3.87 5.04
CA GLY A 139 -3.01 4.45 6.21
C GLY A 139 -2.27 4.05 7.49
N THR A 140 -2.80 3.07 8.21
CA THR A 140 -2.13 2.49 9.37
C THR A 140 -1.47 1.17 9.00
N LEU A 141 -0.25 0.92 9.46
CA LEU A 141 0.42 -0.37 9.30
C LEU A 141 0.89 -0.89 10.66
N HIS A 142 0.44 -2.09 11.04
CA HIS A 142 0.93 -2.75 12.25
C HIS A 142 2.23 -3.50 11.95
N ASP A 143 2.19 -4.53 11.10
CA ASP A 143 3.38 -5.27 10.68
C ASP A 143 3.57 -5.29 9.17
N GLY A 144 4.80 -5.19 8.69
CA GLY A 144 5.01 -5.35 7.25
C GLY A 144 6.35 -4.92 6.68
N SER A 145 6.46 -5.12 5.37
CA SER A 145 7.58 -4.66 4.57
C SER A 145 7.09 -3.92 3.33
N VAL A 146 7.65 -2.74 3.10
CA VAL A 146 7.34 -1.89 1.96
C VAL A 146 8.64 -1.60 1.20
N ARG A 147 8.70 -1.94 -0.09
CA ARG A 147 9.88 -1.71 -0.92
C ARG A 147 9.52 -0.94 -2.18
N ALA A 148 10.24 0.14 -2.46
CA ALA A 148 10.07 0.91 -3.69
C ALA A 148 11.42 1.15 -4.38
N GLN A 149 11.62 0.67 -5.60
CA GLN A 149 12.91 0.88 -6.29
C GLN A 149 13.06 2.37 -6.68
N ALA A 150 12.11 2.93 -7.41
CA ALA A 150 12.08 4.36 -7.77
C ALA A 150 10.72 4.97 -7.38
N GLY A 151 10.66 5.67 -6.25
CA GLY A 151 9.37 6.13 -5.77
C GLY A 151 9.35 6.72 -4.37
N SER A 152 8.15 7.05 -3.91
CA SER A 152 7.94 7.49 -2.54
C SER A 152 7.07 6.51 -1.78
N VAL A 153 7.49 6.22 -0.55
CA VAL A 153 6.72 5.45 0.43
C VAL A 153 6.22 6.41 1.48
N ARG A 154 4.91 6.45 1.68
CA ARG A 154 4.26 7.24 2.72
C ARG A 154 3.38 6.36 3.56
N ILE A 155 3.64 6.31 4.86
CA ILE A 155 2.82 5.60 5.84
C ILE A 155 2.27 6.65 6.81
N ARG A 156 0.95 6.72 6.96
CA ARG A 156 0.32 7.71 7.85
C ARG A 156 0.60 7.36 9.31
N SER A 157 0.39 6.11 9.73
CA SER A 157 0.74 5.71 11.09
C SER A 157 1.27 4.29 11.21
N THR A 158 2.13 4.05 12.19
CA THR A 158 2.64 2.70 12.51
C THR A 158 2.47 2.40 13.99
N THR A 159 2.13 1.14 14.29
CA THR A 159 1.87 0.65 15.67
C THR A 159 2.60 -0.65 16.01
N GLY A 160 3.42 -1.19 15.10
CA GLY A 160 4.13 -2.46 15.28
C GLY A 160 5.46 -2.48 14.54
N THR A 161 5.78 -3.60 13.89
CA THR A 161 7.07 -3.83 13.22
C THR A 161 7.00 -3.51 11.72
N VAL A 162 7.58 -2.40 11.29
CA VAL A 162 7.54 -1.97 9.89
C VAL A 162 8.94 -1.78 9.31
N SER A 163 9.18 -2.41 8.17
CA SER A 163 10.36 -2.16 7.34
C SER A 163 9.95 -1.40 6.07
N ALA A 164 10.63 -0.30 5.75
CA ALA A 164 10.35 0.45 4.53
C ALA A 164 11.66 0.90 3.85
N HIS A 165 11.86 0.45 2.63
CA HIS A 165 13.11 0.65 1.90
C HIS A 165 12.85 1.25 0.52
N THR A 166 13.68 2.21 0.13
CA THR A 166 13.71 2.71 -1.24
C THR A 166 15.12 2.87 -1.78
N GLU A 167 15.31 2.66 -3.07
CA GLU A 167 16.59 2.95 -3.73
C GLU A 167 16.65 4.41 -4.15
N ALA A 168 15.69 4.86 -4.96
CA ALA A 168 15.59 6.25 -5.39
C ALA A 168 14.26 6.87 -4.95
N GLY A 169 14.30 7.65 -3.87
CA GLY A 169 13.20 8.47 -3.41
C GLY A 169 13.10 8.54 -1.89
N SER A 170 11.88 8.77 -1.38
CA SER A 170 11.69 9.12 0.03
C SER A 170 10.80 8.15 0.79
N VAL A 171 11.17 7.89 2.04
CA VAL A 171 10.36 7.13 2.99
C VAL A 171 9.86 8.11 4.04
N LYS A 172 8.54 8.23 4.17
CA LYS A 172 7.90 9.14 5.12
C LYS A 172 6.90 8.39 5.99
N VAL A 173 7.20 8.26 7.27
CA VAL A 173 6.25 7.84 8.30
C VAL A 173 5.77 9.09 9.02
N LEU A 174 4.45 9.34 9.02
CA LEU A 174 3.92 10.56 9.63
C LEU A 174 3.85 10.44 11.15
N GLU A 175 3.40 9.29 11.65
CA GLU A 175 3.20 9.04 13.07
C GLU A 175 3.65 7.62 13.44
N ALA A 176 4.77 7.51 14.13
CA ALA A 176 5.27 6.26 14.66
C ALA A 176 4.94 6.15 16.15
N TYR A 177 3.91 5.38 16.50
CA TYR A 177 3.40 5.31 17.88
C TYR A 177 4.25 4.41 18.77
N GLU A 178 4.58 3.20 18.30
CA GLU A 178 5.34 2.20 19.04
C GLU A 178 5.86 1.10 18.09
N GLY A 179 6.67 0.19 18.63
CA GLY A 179 7.19 -0.98 17.91
C GLY A 179 8.60 -0.75 17.36
N PHE A 180 8.88 -1.37 16.21
CA PHE A 180 10.20 -1.33 15.57
C PHE A 180 10.08 -0.84 14.13
N LEU A 181 10.87 0.17 13.77
CA LEU A 181 10.93 0.73 12.42
C LEU A 181 12.33 0.57 11.83
N ASP A 182 12.42 -0.11 10.68
CA ASP A 182 13.64 -0.16 9.86
C ASP A 182 13.40 0.54 8.53
N LEU A 183 13.90 1.77 8.43
CA LEU A 183 13.68 2.64 7.29
C LEU A 183 15.00 2.88 6.56
N SER A 184 15.00 2.76 5.23
CA SER A 184 16.17 3.17 4.46
C SER A 184 15.88 3.81 3.11
N SER A 185 16.74 4.73 2.69
CA SER A 185 16.76 5.29 1.34
C SER A 185 18.20 5.37 0.81
N GLN A 186 18.50 4.89 -0.39
CA GLN A 186 19.84 5.10 -0.97
C GLN A 186 19.96 6.54 -1.49
N LEU A 187 19.00 7.02 -2.28
CA LEU A 187 18.98 8.37 -2.84
C LEU A 187 17.69 9.08 -2.42
N GLY A 188 17.74 9.85 -1.33
CA GLY A 188 16.60 10.67 -0.91
C GLY A 188 16.48 10.86 0.59
N THR A 189 15.25 11.02 1.07
CA THR A 189 14.98 11.46 2.45
C THR A 189 14.20 10.41 3.22
N VAL A 190 14.63 10.14 4.44
CA VAL A 190 13.85 9.39 5.42
C VAL A 190 13.27 10.38 6.43
N SER A 191 11.96 10.40 6.61
CA SER A 191 11.29 11.28 7.57
C SER A 191 10.37 10.48 8.47
N VAL A 192 10.49 10.71 9.78
CA VAL A 192 9.67 10.06 10.80
C VAL A 192 9.10 11.13 11.71
N GLY A 193 7.76 11.17 11.84
CA GLY A 193 7.11 11.90 12.91
C GLY A 193 6.81 10.96 14.08
N VAL A 194 7.06 11.43 15.28
CA VAL A 194 6.82 10.67 16.52
C VAL A 194 5.79 11.43 17.35
N PRO A 195 4.66 10.82 17.71
CA PRO A 195 3.66 11.44 18.60
C PRO A 195 4.22 11.79 19.99
N GLU A 196 3.46 12.57 20.73
CA GLU A 196 3.72 12.77 22.16
C GLU A 196 3.50 11.47 22.94
N GLY A 197 4.21 11.29 24.06
CA GLY A 197 4.09 10.09 24.90
C GLY A 197 4.89 8.87 24.43
N THR A 198 5.64 8.96 23.32
CA THR A 198 6.49 7.87 22.81
C THR A 198 7.97 8.13 23.10
N ALA A 199 8.62 7.18 23.79
CA ALA A 199 10.07 7.12 23.94
C ALA A 199 10.70 6.54 22.68
N VAL A 200 11.77 7.14 22.17
CA VAL A 200 12.43 6.68 20.94
C VAL A 200 13.87 6.27 21.21
N LEU A 201 14.20 5.02 20.90
CA LEU A 201 15.57 4.57 20.75
C LEU A 201 15.95 4.70 19.26
N ALA A 202 16.67 5.76 18.91
CA ALA A 202 17.01 6.07 17.52
C ALA A 202 18.45 5.66 17.18
N ASP A 203 18.59 4.74 16.21
CA ASP A 203 19.83 4.45 15.49
C ASP A 203 19.71 5.02 14.07
N CYS A 204 20.35 6.15 13.83
CA CYS A 204 20.21 6.88 12.58
C CYS A 204 21.57 7.18 11.96
N HIS A 205 21.74 6.74 10.71
CA HIS A 205 23.01 6.89 10.00
C HIS A 205 22.77 7.39 8.57
N SER A 206 23.50 8.44 8.17
CA SER A 206 23.56 8.91 6.79
C SER A 206 25.01 8.91 6.33
N GLU A 207 25.34 8.19 5.25
CA GLU A 207 26.73 8.15 4.75
C GLU A 207 27.15 9.53 4.22
N PHE A 208 26.30 10.13 3.38
CA PHE A 208 26.55 11.41 2.72
C PHE A 208 25.30 12.29 2.83
N GLY A 209 25.20 12.98 3.95
CA GLY A 209 24.13 13.95 4.18
C GLY A 209 23.99 14.32 5.64
N ARG A 210 22.75 14.47 6.12
CA ARG A 210 22.49 15.00 7.46
C ARG A 210 21.43 14.18 8.18
N VAL A 211 21.66 13.95 9.46
CA VAL A 211 20.64 13.47 10.40
C VAL A 211 20.24 14.64 11.29
N SER A 212 18.95 14.95 11.37
CA SER A 212 18.42 15.96 12.28
C SER A 212 17.24 15.40 13.06
N THR A 213 17.17 15.74 14.35
CA THR A 213 16.07 15.35 15.23
C THR A 213 15.61 16.54 16.04
N ASP A 214 14.29 16.76 16.07
CA ASP A 214 13.64 17.75 16.94
C ASP A 214 13.13 17.10 18.24
N LEU A 215 13.43 15.82 18.46
CA LEU A 215 13.00 15.12 19.66
C LEU A 215 13.88 15.55 20.86
N PRO A 216 13.28 15.99 21.98
CA PRO A 216 14.00 16.25 23.21
C PRO A 216 14.62 14.95 23.74
N ARG A 217 15.83 15.06 24.29
CA ARG A 217 16.48 13.94 24.98
C ARG A 217 15.66 13.54 26.20
N GLN A 218 15.24 12.29 26.27
CA GLN A 218 14.48 11.77 27.41
C GLN A 218 15.41 11.06 28.38
N ARG A 219 15.42 11.48 29.65
CA ARG A 219 16.26 10.86 30.71
C ARG A 219 15.63 9.63 31.34
N ASN A 220 14.30 9.55 31.32
CA ASN A 220 13.54 8.41 31.85
C ASN A 220 12.58 7.88 30.77
N PRO A 221 13.07 7.10 29.79
CA PRO A 221 12.21 6.54 28.75
C PRO A 221 11.20 5.53 29.32
N GLU A 222 11.50 4.94 30.48
CA GLU A 222 10.66 3.94 31.16
C GLU A 222 9.29 4.49 31.58
N SER A 223 9.21 5.80 31.85
CA SER A 223 7.99 6.46 32.33
C SER A 223 7.01 6.82 31.23
N LEU A 224 7.34 6.55 29.97
CA LEU A 224 6.45 6.78 28.83
C LEU A 224 5.69 5.49 28.51
N GLU A 225 4.41 5.65 28.15
CA GLU A 225 3.51 4.52 27.88
C GLU A 225 3.96 3.71 26.67
N ARG A 226 4.58 4.36 25.68
CA ARG A 226 4.94 3.77 24.40
C ARG A 226 6.44 3.84 24.15
N ARG A 227 6.97 2.78 23.52
CA ARG A 227 8.38 2.66 23.14
C ARG A 227 8.50 2.39 21.64
N LEU A 228 9.39 3.11 20.98
CA LEU A 228 9.68 3.01 19.57
C LEU A 228 11.19 2.79 19.38
N GLU A 229 11.55 1.70 18.72
CA GLU A 229 12.88 1.49 18.19
C GLU A 229 12.91 1.96 16.74
N LEU A 230 13.75 2.93 16.43
CA LEU A 230 13.87 3.51 15.10
C LEU A 230 15.27 3.30 14.55
N ARG A 231 15.38 2.46 13.53
CA ARG A 231 16.56 2.35 12.68
C ARG A 231 16.31 3.09 11.37
N ALA A 232 17.02 4.18 11.13
CA ALA A 232 16.91 4.95 9.89
C ALA A 232 18.26 5.06 9.18
N ARG A 233 18.32 4.70 7.90
CA ARG A 233 19.55 4.68 7.11
C ARG A 233 19.38 5.47 5.81
N ALA A 234 20.33 6.34 5.50
CA ALA A 234 20.37 7.05 4.23
C ALA A 234 21.77 6.93 3.62
N GLN A 235 21.89 6.70 2.31
CA GLN A 235 23.21 6.75 1.66
C GLN A 235 23.52 8.19 1.24
N MET A 236 22.74 8.74 0.32
CA MET A 236 22.78 10.13 -0.13
C MET A 236 21.47 10.83 0.22
N GLY A 237 21.48 11.64 1.28
CA GLY A 237 20.35 12.48 1.61
C GLY A 237 20.15 12.72 3.09
N THR A 238 18.91 12.96 3.52
CA THR A 238 18.66 13.49 4.87
C THR A 238 17.72 12.59 5.65
N ILE A 239 18.04 12.37 6.92
CA ILE A 239 17.14 11.74 7.88
C ILE A 239 16.58 12.83 8.78
N ARG A 240 15.25 12.94 8.86
CA ARG A 240 14.56 13.89 9.75
C ARG A 240 13.64 13.17 10.70
N ILE A 241 13.88 13.33 11.98
CA ILE A 241 12.97 12.90 13.02
C ILE A 241 12.33 14.14 13.64
N ARG A 242 11.00 14.20 13.66
CA ARG A 242 10.27 15.35 14.21
C ARG A 242 9.22 14.89 15.20
N ARG A 243 8.76 15.83 16.04
CA ARG A 243 7.49 15.66 16.73
C ARG A 243 6.35 15.74 15.70
N ALA A 244 5.41 14.79 15.75
CA ALA A 244 4.32 14.68 14.78
C ALA A 244 3.36 15.86 14.89
#